data_AF-A0A354V325-F1
#
_entry.id   AF-A0A354V325-F1
#
_cell.length_a   1.000
_cell.length_b   1.000
_cell.length_c   1.000
_cell.angle_alpha   90.00
_cell.angle_beta   90.00
_cell.angle_gamma   90.00
#
_symmetry.space_group_name_H-M   'P 1'
#
loop_
_entity.id
_entity.type
_entity.pdbx_description
1 polymer ?
#
loop_
_entity_poly.entity_id
_entity_poly.type
_entity_poly.pdbx_seq_one_letter_code
_entity_poly.pdbx_strand_id
1 'polypeptide(L)'
;MDFHDLLGGFVRIHILHHAAEGEVYGQWMIEELARHGYRISPGTLYPMLQAMEARGYLTSHEDSDGRLGRRRKIYTATDEGRRGLAVARERLRELTGEVSHKHETTPSKTPSETGGDVHDTQDED
;
A
#
# COMPACT_ATOMS: atom_id res chain seq x y z
N MET A 1 -4.20 16.66 -15.43
CA MET A 1 -3.47 16.36 -14.18
C MET A 1 -3.59 14.88 -13.99
N ASP A 2 -2.49 14.17 -14.20
CA ASP A 2 -2.48 12.72 -14.13
C ASP A 2 -2.23 12.29 -12.68
N PHE A 3 -2.96 11.28 -12.20
CA PHE A 3 -2.87 10.77 -10.83
C PHE A 3 -1.61 9.93 -10.58
N HIS A 4 -0.46 10.26 -11.21
CA HIS A 4 0.76 9.45 -11.20
C HIS A 4 1.30 9.19 -9.78
N ASP A 5 1.33 10.21 -8.92
CA ASP A 5 1.84 10.05 -7.55
C ASP A 5 0.94 9.14 -6.71
N LEU A 6 -0.38 9.28 -6.86
CA LEU A 6 -1.38 8.47 -6.19
C LEU A 6 -1.32 7.01 -6.67
N LEU A 7 -1.37 6.80 -7.99
CA LEU A 7 -1.30 5.48 -8.60
C LEU A 7 0.05 4.80 -8.34
N GLY A 8 1.14 5.57 -8.24
CA GLY A 8 2.46 5.07 -7.87
C GLY A 8 2.46 4.37 -6.51
N GLY A 9 1.60 4.77 -5.57
CA GLY A 9 1.40 4.04 -4.31
C GLY A 9 0.94 2.59 -4.53
N PHE A 10 -0.10 2.40 -5.33
CA PHE A 10 -0.64 1.08 -5.67
C PHE A 10 0.35 0.21 -6.44
N VAL A 11 1.13 0.81 -7.33
CA VAL A 11 2.17 0.11 -8.09
C VAL A 11 3.23 -0.47 -7.16
N ARG A 12 3.69 0.30 -6.16
CA ARG A 12 4.65 -0.19 -5.15
C ARG A 12 4.09 -1.35 -4.35
N ILE A 13 2.79 -1.36 -4.06
CA ILE A 13 2.11 -2.47 -3.38
C ILE A 13 2.12 -3.72 -4.26
N HIS A 14 1.83 -3.61 -5.56
CA HIS A 14 1.92 -4.74 -6.50
C HIS A 14 3.33 -5.29 -6.59
N ILE A 15 4.34 -4.41 -6.69
CA ILE A 15 5.75 -4.82 -6.70
C ILE A 15 6.08 -5.62 -5.43
N LEU A 16 5.72 -5.11 -4.25
CA LEU A 16 5.96 -5.80 -2.98
C LEU A 16 5.22 -7.13 -2.89
N HIS A 17 3.97 -7.18 -3.37
CA HIS A 17 3.16 -8.38 -3.37
C HIS A 17 3.85 -9.52 -4.11
N HIS A 18 4.29 -9.28 -5.34
CA HIS A 18 4.94 -10.31 -6.15
C HIS A 18 6.37 -10.60 -5.68
N ALA A 19 7.13 -9.58 -5.27
CA ALA A 19 8.47 -9.78 -4.73
C ALA A 19 8.49 -10.53 -3.39
N ALA A 20 7.35 -10.56 -2.67
CA ALA A 20 7.19 -11.37 -1.47
C ALA A 20 6.85 -12.84 -1.79
N GLU A 21 6.22 -13.12 -2.93
CA GLU A 21 5.87 -14.48 -3.39
C GLU A 21 7.02 -15.17 -4.09
N GLY A 22 7.87 -14.41 -4.77
CA GLY A 22 9.03 -14.94 -5.47
C GLY A 22 9.91 -13.86 -6.11
N GLU A 23 10.78 -14.30 -6.99
CA GLU A 23 11.71 -13.43 -7.72
C GLU A 23 11.00 -12.63 -8.81
N VAL A 24 11.27 -11.33 -8.85
CA VAL A 24 10.68 -10.40 -9.83
C VAL A 24 11.77 -9.77 -10.67
N TYR A 25 11.59 -9.73 -11.98
CA TYR A 25 12.42 -8.93 -12.88
C TYR A 25 11.58 -7.84 -13.54
N GLY A 26 12.22 -6.68 -13.81
CA GLY A 26 11.53 -5.47 -14.22
C GLY A 26 10.60 -5.65 -15.42
N GLN A 27 11.04 -6.38 -16.46
CA GLN A 27 10.22 -6.60 -17.65
C GLN A 27 8.93 -7.38 -17.35
N TRP A 28 9.00 -8.45 -16.57
CA TRP A 28 7.80 -9.20 -16.17
C TRP A 28 6.86 -8.35 -15.31
N MET A 29 7.41 -7.49 -14.44
CA MET A 29 6.58 -6.59 -13.63
C MET A 29 5.82 -5.58 -14.50
N ILE A 30 6.41 -5.09 -15.61
CA ILE A 30 5.70 -4.23 -16.57
C ILE A 30 4.51 -4.98 -17.18
N GLU A 31 4.73 -6.21 -17.61
CA GLU A 31 3.71 -7.06 -18.23
C GLU A 31 2.59 -7.40 -17.24
N GLU A 32 2.95 -7.76 -16.01
CA GLU A 32 1.99 -8.07 -14.95
C GLU A 32 1.15 -6.85 -14.58
N LEU A 33 1.77 -5.68 -14.38
CA LEU A 33 1.06 -4.43 -14.14
C LEU A 33 0.09 -4.07 -15.28
N ALA A 34 0.47 -4.34 -16.53
CA ALA A 34 -0.40 -4.14 -17.69
C ALA A 34 -1.65 -5.04 -17.65
N ARG A 35 -1.53 -6.28 -17.16
CA ARG A 35 -2.68 -7.18 -16.95
C ARG A 35 -3.65 -6.65 -15.89
N HIS A 36 -3.16 -5.89 -14.92
CA HIS A 36 -3.95 -5.20 -13.89
C HIS A 36 -4.42 -3.80 -14.32
N GLY A 37 -4.23 -3.41 -15.59
CA GLY A 37 -4.70 -2.14 -16.14
C GLY A 37 -3.76 -0.95 -15.97
N TYR A 38 -2.56 -1.15 -15.41
CA TYR A 38 -1.56 -0.09 -15.28
C TYR A 38 -0.71 0.04 -16.55
N ARG A 39 -0.58 1.25 -17.10
CA ARG A 39 0.35 1.54 -18.20
C ARG A 39 1.61 2.20 -17.66
N ILE A 40 2.65 1.40 -17.42
CA ILE A 40 3.92 1.89 -16.86
C ILE A 40 5.05 1.70 -17.84
N SER A 41 5.80 2.78 -18.08
CA SER A 41 6.98 2.73 -18.92
C SER A 41 8.19 2.17 -18.15
N PRO A 42 9.18 1.59 -18.84
CA PRO A 42 10.49 1.28 -18.24
C PRO A 42 11.10 2.48 -17.48
N GLY A 43 10.99 3.69 -18.05
CA GLY A 43 11.51 4.92 -17.44
C GLY A 43 10.84 5.31 -16.14
N THR A 44 9.69 4.73 -15.80
CA THR A 44 8.98 4.93 -14.55
C THR A 44 9.24 3.76 -13.58
N LEU A 45 9.19 2.53 -14.07
CA LEU A 45 9.34 1.35 -13.22
C LEU A 45 10.75 1.21 -12.65
N TYR A 46 11.80 1.36 -13.46
CA TYR A 46 13.16 1.10 -13.00
C TYR A 46 13.63 2.09 -11.91
N PRO A 47 13.38 3.41 -12.03
CA PRO A 47 13.64 4.33 -10.93
C PRO A 47 12.82 4.01 -9.67
N MET A 48 11.58 3.51 -9.83
CA MET A 48 10.75 3.10 -8.69
C MET A 48 11.35 1.88 -7.97
N LEU A 49 11.79 0.85 -8.70
CA LEU A 49 12.46 -0.32 -8.14
C LEU A 49 13.74 0.07 -7.40
N GLN A 50 14.56 0.94 -7.99
CA GLN A 50 15.77 1.47 -7.35
C GLN A 50 15.45 2.24 -6.07
N ALA A 51 14.41 3.07 -6.08
CA ALA A 51 13.99 3.81 -4.89
C ALA A 51 13.46 2.89 -3.78
N MET A 52 12.75 1.80 -4.13
CA MET A 52 12.28 0.82 -3.17
C MET A 52 13.43 0.01 -2.56
N GLU A 53 14.42 -0.36 -3.37
CA GLU A 53 15.65 -1.00 -2.90
C GLU A 53 16.46 -0.08 -1.98
N ALA A 54 16.67 1.18 -2.38
CA ALA A 54 17.38 2.17 -1.55
C ALA A 54 16.69 2.44 -0.20
N ARG A 55 15.37 2.22 -0.13
CA ARG A 55 14.57 2.32 1.10
C ARG A 55 14.53 1.02 1.92
N GLY A 56 15.23 -0.03 1.49
CA GLY A 56 15.29 -1.30 2.20
C GLY A 56 14.09 -2.21 1.99
N TYR A 57 13.12 -1.86 1.14
CA TYR A 57 11.94 -2.69 0.88
C TYR A 57 12.22 -3.87 -0.04
N LEU A 58 13.18 -3.71 -0.94
CA LEU A 58 13.63 -4.75 -1.87
C LEU A 58 15.13 -4.98 -1.69
N THR A 59 15.57 -6.18 -2.01
CA THR A 59 16.97 -6.49 -2.30
C THR A 59 17.06 -7.03 -3.72
N SER A 60 18.25 -6.97 -4.31
CA SER A 60 18.47 -7.45 -5.66
C SER A 60 19.76 -8.22 -5.84
N HIS A 61 19.80 -9.02 -6.89
CA HIS A 61 20.99 -9.69 -7.36
C HIS A 61 21.02 -9.75 -8.89
N GLU A 62 22.20 -10.01 -9.46
CA GLU A 62 22.36 -10.20 -10.91
C GLU A 62 22.23 -11.70 -11.25
N ASP A 63 21.28 -12.02 -12.12
CA ASP A 63 21.23 -13.31 -12.79
C ASP A 63 22.39 -13.41 -13.79
N SER A 64 23.33 -14.29 -13.48
CA SER A 64 24.53 -14.54 -14.28
C SER A 64 24.38 -15.73 -15.23
N ASP A 65 23.25 -16.45 -15.18
CA ASP A 65 23.03 -17.71 -15.92
C ASP A 65 22.36 -17.49 -17.29
N GLY A 66 22.22 -16.23 -17.71
CA GLY A 66 21.62 -15.86 -18.98
C GLY A 66 22.42 -16.42 -20.17
N ARG A 67 21.82 -17.36 -20.91
CA ARG A 67 22.29 -17.97 -22.20
C ARG A 67 22.78 -16.99 -23.29
N LEU A 68 22.71 -15.68 -23.09
CA LEU A 68 23.13 -14.63 -24.01
C LEU A 68 23.97 -13.49 -23.37
N GLY A 69 24.52 -13.67 -22.16
CA GLY A 69 25.42 -12.69 -21.54
C GLY A 69 24.78 -11.37 -21.09
N ARG A 70 23.44 -11.27 -21.13
CA ARG A 70 22.69 -10.14 -20.59
C ARG A 70 22.43 -10.37 -19.11
N ARG A 71 23.17 -9.66 -18.25
CA ARG A 71 22.93 -9.58 -16.81
C ARG A 71 21.53 -9.02 -16.56
N ARG A 72 20.73 -9.72 -15.77
CA ARG A 72 19.37 -9.31 -15.40
C ARG A 72 19.33 -9.02 -13.92
N LYS A 73 18.73 -7.89 -13.54
CA LYS A 73 18.52 -7.58 -12.13
C LYS A 73 17.22 -8.24 -11.65
N ILE A 74 17.35 -9.10 -10.66
CA ILE A 74 16.24 -9.78 -9.99
C ILE A 74 16.02 -9.08 -8.65
N TYR A 75 14.76 -8.88 -8.27
CA TYR A 75 14.34 -8.25 -7.03
C TYR A 75 13.53 -9.23 -6.17
N THR A 76 13.74 -9.17 -4.86
CA THR A 76 12.95 -9.89 -3.86
C THR A 76 12.63 -8.97 -2.69
N ALA A 77 11.51 -9.22 -2.00
CA ALA A 77 11.13 -8.44 -0.82
C ALA A 77 12.01 -8.81 0.37
N THR A 78 12.50 -7.79 1.06
CA THR A 78 13.16 -7.94 2.37
C THR A 78 12.13 -8.17 3.47
N ASP A 79 12.58 -8.46 4.69
CA ASP A 79 11.69 -8.53 5.86
C ASP A 79 10.98 -7.20 6.12
N GLU A 80 11.64 -6.07 5.87
CA GLU A 80 11.03 -4.75 5.96
C GLU A 80 9.96 -4.54 4.90
N GLY A 81 10.24 -4.93 3.65
CA GLY A 81 9.26 -4.92 2.57
C GLY A 81 8.03 -5.77 2.89
N ARG A 82 8.21 -6.96 3.48
CA ARG A 82 7.11 -7.85 3.90
C ARG A 82 6.28 -7.23 5.01
N ARG A 83 6.90 -6.58 6.01
CA ARG A 83 6.18 -5.82 7.05
C ARG A 83 5.38 -4.67 6.44
N GLY A 84 5.98 -3.90 5.53
CA GLY A 84 5.30 -2.82 4.80
C GLY A 84 4.10 -3.33 4.00
N LEU A 85 4.25 -4.47 3.31
CA LEU A 85 3.15 -5.12 2.59
C LEU A 85 2.01 -5.55 3.52
N ALA A 86 2.32 -6.09 4.71
CA ALA A 86 1.30 -6.47 5.67
C ALA A 86 0.45 -5.27 6.12
N VAL A 87 1.10 -4.14 6.44
CA VAL A 87 0.43 -2.88 6.77
C VAL A 87 -0.42 -2.39 5.60
N ALA A 88 0.11 -2.39 4.38
CA ALA A 88 -0.62 -1.95 3.19
C ALA A 88 -1.87 -2.81 2.93
N ARG A 89 -1.79 -4.13 3.14
CA ARG A 89 -2.93 -5.06 3.00
C ARG A 89 -4.02 -4.78 4.02
N GLU A 90 -3.66 -4.44 5.25
CA GLU A 90 -4.64 -4.05 6.27
C GLU A 90 -5.40 -2.78 5.87
N ARG A 91 -4.68 -1.74 5.47
CA ARG A 91 -5.27 -0.47 5.01
C ARG A 91 -6.13 -0.64 3.76
N LEU A 92 -5.71 -1.50 2.83
CA LEU A 92 -6.51 -1.78 1.63
C LEU A 92 -7.81 -2.51 1.97
N ARG A 93 -7.80 -3.43 2.94
CA ARG A 93 -9.03 -4.10 3.40
C ARG A 93 -10.00 -3.12 4.06
N GLU A 94 -9.49 -2.26 4.93
CA GLU A 94 -10.25 -1.19 5.59
C GLU A 94 -10.95 -0.30 4.53
N LEU A 95 -10.16 0.25 3.60
CA LEU A 95 -10.67 1.09 2.52
C LEU A 95 -11.68 0.36 1.63
N THR A 96 -11.40 -0.89 1.26
CA THR A 96 -12.31 -1.69 0.41
C THR A 96 -13.66 -1.91 1.09
N GLY A 97 -13.66 -2.10 2.41
CA GLY A 97 -14.89 -2.15 3.21
C GLY A 97 -15.69 -0.86 3.11
N GLU A 98 -15.04 0.29 3.32
CA GLU A 98 -15.69 1.61 3.25
C GLU A 98 -16.26 1.93 1.86
N VAL A 99 -15.52 1.65 0.78
CA VAL A 99 -16.01 1.98 -0.57
C VAL A 99 -17.08 1.00 -1.07
N SER A 100 -17.10 -0.23 -0.55
CA SER A 100 -18.12 -1.23 -0.91
C SER A 100 -19.41 -1.05 -0.12
N HIS A 101 -19.31 -0.63 1.14
CA HIS A 101 -20.43 -0.26 1.99
C HIS A 101 -20.58 1.26 1.95
N LYS A 102 -21.31 1.79 0.96
CA LYS A 102 -21.70 3.22 0.92
C LYS A 102 -22.09 3.68 2.33
N HIS A 103 -21.26 4.52 2.95
CA HIS A 103 -21.61 5.20 4.18
C HIS A 103 -22.78 6.15 3.88
N GLU A 104 -23.98 5.76 4.26
CA GLU A 104 -24.91 6.73 4.87
C GLU A 104 -24.23 7.18 6.17
N THR A 105 -23.50 8.30 6.10
CA THR A 105 -22.98 8.96 7.29
C THR A 105 -24.17 9.38 8.15
N THR A 106 -24.43 8.63 9.22
CA THR A 106 -25.14 9.19 10.38
C THR A 106 -24.09 9.69 11.37
N PRO A 107 -24.04 10.97 11.73
CA PRO A 107 -23.13 11.47 12.74
C PRO A 107 -23.73 11.22 14.14
N SER A 108 -23.05 10.46 14.99
CA SER A 108 -23.27 10.47 16.44
C SER A 108 -22.09 9.75 17.12
N LYS A 109 -21.37 10.30 18.10
CA LYS A 109 -21.77 11.24 19.15
C LYS A 109 -20.63 12.20 19.49
N THR A 110 -20.93 13.49 19.52
CA THR A 110 -20.27 14.46 20.40
C THR A 110 -20.65 14.11 21.84
N PRO A 111 -19.72 14.06 22.82
CA PRO A 111 -20.11 14.12 24.22
C PRO A 111 -20.66 15.52 24.48
N SER A 112 -21.97 15.65 24.62
CA SER A 112 -22.59 16.87 25.13
C SER A 112 -22.20 17.02 26.60
N GLU A 113 -21.45 18.08 26.89
CA GLU A 113 -21.41 18.69 28.21
C GLU A 113 -22.83 19.00 28.67
N THR A 114 -23.20 18.55 29.86
CA THR A 114 -24.28 19.15 30.65
C THR A 114 -23.80 19.18 32.10
N GLY A 115 -23.19 20.31 32.46
CA GLY A 115 -23.28 20.82 33.83
C GLY A 115 -24.62 21.54 33.99
N GLY A 116 -25.24 21.41 35.16
CA GLY A 116 -26.48 22.12 35.49
C GLY A 116 -27.29 21.51 36.64
N ASP A 117 -26.63 21.38 37.79
CA ASP A 117 -27.05 21.79 39.14
C ASP A 117 -28.54 21.94 39.57
N VAL A 118 -28.75 21.53 40.84
CA VAL A 118 -29.80 21.85 41.84
C VAL A 118 -31.24 21.32 41.67
N HIS A 119 -31.60 20.32 42.47
CA HIS A 119 -32.93 20.26 43.09
C HIS A 119 -32.79 20.18 44.61
N ASP A 120 -33.11 21.30 45.24
CA ASP A 120 -33.45 21.44 46.65
C ASP A 120 -34.75 20.67 46.90
N THR A 121 -34.76 19.80 47.91
CA THR A 121 -36.02 19.26 48.44
C THR A 121 -35.88 19.16 49.94
N GLN A 122 -36.62 20.06 50.58
CA GLN A 122 -36.98 20.06 51.98
C GLN A 122 -37.65 18.72 52.31
N ASP A 123 -37.17 18.04 53.35
CA ASP A 123 -37.99 17.09 54.09
C ASP A 123 -38.16 17.66 55.51
N GLU A 124 -39.41 17.97 55.81
CA GLU A 124 -39.93 18.24 57.15
C GLU A 124 -40.13 16.91 57.88
N ASP A 125 -39.55 16.78 59.09
CA ASP A 125 -40.16 16.32 60.36
C ASP A 125 -39.08 15.98 61.41
#